data_AF-A0A7Y5G032-F1
#
_entry.id   AF-A0A7Y5G032-F1
#
_cell.length_a   1.000
_cell.length_b   1.000
_cell.length_c   1.000
_cell.angle_alpha   90.00
_cell.angle_beta   90.00
_cell.angle_gamma   90.00
#
_symmetry.space_group_name_H-M   'P 1'
#
loop_
_entity.id
_entity.type
_entity.pdbx_description
1 polymer ?
#
loop_
_entity_poly.entity_id
_entity_poly.type
_entity_poly.pdbx_seq_one_letter_code
_entity_poly.pdbx_strand_id
1 'polypeptide(L)' 'MNARTGAAQTVRQNILLRLYQYYILDSLLIVKQSGFKALLRQRGPKFLAIIFVYYLVRDTLLYIVLPFCLARGLF' A
#
# COMPACT_ATOMS: atom_id res chain seq x y z
N MET A 1 1.87 -14.57 -42.17
CA MET A 1 2.05 -14.87 -40.73
C MET A 1 1.68 -13.63 -39.92
N ASN A 2 0.61 -13.70 -39.11
CA ASN A 2 -0.06 -12.53 -38.53
C ASN A 2 0.66 -12.01 -37.26
N ALA A 3 1.32 -10.86 -37.36
CA ALA A 3 1.99 -10.16 -36.24
C ALA A 3 1.04 -9.72 -35.11
N ARG A 4 -0.28 -9.83 -35.30
CA ARG A 4 -1.31 -9.44 -34.31
C ARG A 4 -1.42 -10.41 -33.12
N THR A 5 -0.93 -11.65 -33.25
CA THR A 5 -1.02 -12.66 -32.18
C THR A 5 0.12 -12.59 -31.16
N GLY A 6 1.24 -11.94 -31.50
CA GLY A 6 2.41 -11.83 -30.60
C GLY A 6 2.16 -10.89 -29.41
N ALA A 7 1.52 -9.74 -29.63
CA ALA A 7 1.23 -8.77 -28.58
C ALA A 7 0.12 -9.24 -27.60
N ALA A 8 -0.81 -10.08 -28.05
CA ALA A 8 -1.86 -10.63 -27.19
C ALA A 8 -1.36 -11.80 -26.32
N GLN A 9 -0.32 -12.52 -26.74
CA GLN A 9 0.24 -13.64 -25.97
C GLN A 9 1.20 -13.19 -24.87
N THR A 10 1.94 -12.10 -25.05
CA THR A 10 2.84 -11.55 -24.02
C THR A 10 2.09 -11.04 -22.80
N VAL A 11 0.89 -10.47 -22.98
CA VAL A 11 0.03 -10.02 -21.86
C VAL A 11 -0.43 -11.20 -20.99
N ARG A 12 -0.63 -12.39 -21.58
CA ARG A 12 -1.14 -13.58 -20.88
C ARG A 12 -0.10 -14.25 -19.98
N GLN A 13 1.19 -14.10 -20.27
CA GLN A 13 2.27 -14.77 -19.53
C GLN A 13 2.82 -13.95 -18.36
N ASN A 14 2.50 -12.65 -18.29
CA ASN A 14 3.03 -11.77 -17.26
C ASN A 14 2.18 -11.82 -15.99
N ILE A 15 2.47 -12.81 -15.14
CA ILE A 15 1.88 -13.00 -13.81
C ILE A 15 1.97 -11.72 -12.97
N LEU A 16 3.06 -10.96 -13.14
CA LEU A 16 3.29 -9.66 -12.53
C LEU A 16 2.25 -8.60 -12.94
N LEU A 17 1.88 -8.54 -14.22
CA LEU A 17 0.84 -7.63 -14.71
C LEU A 17 -0.53 -8.00 -14.14
N ARG A 18 -0.80 -9.30 -14.00
CA ARG A 18 -2.03 -9.80 -13.38
C ARG A 18 -2.11 -9.46 -11.89
N LEU A 19 -1.01 -9.63 -11.16
CA LEU A 19 -0.89 -9.22 -9.77
C LEU A 19 -1.05 -7.71 -9.62
N TYR A 20 -0.42 -6.91 -10.50
CA TYR A 20 -0.48 -5.46 -10.46
C TYR A 20 -1.91 -4.94 -10.71
N GLN A 21 -2.60 -5.45 -11.73
CA GLN A 21 -4.00 -5.09 -11.98
C GLN A 21 -4.89 -5.48 -10.79
N TYR A 22 -4.72 -6.69 -10.25
CA TYR A 22 -5.51 -7.16 -9.11
C TYR A 22 -5.21 -6.39 -7.82
N TYR A 23 -3.96 -5.98 -7.58
CA TYR A 23 -3.60 -5.30 -6.33
C TYR A 23 -3.85 -3.80 -6.35
N ILE A 24 -3.60 -3.12 -7.47
CA ILE A 24 -3.56 -1.64 -7.52
C ILE A 24 -4.83 -1.07 -8.13
N LEU A 25 -5.31 -1.60 -9.25
CA LEU A 25 -6.52 -1.07 -9.89
C LEU A 25 -7.76 -1.43 -9.08
N ASP A 26 -7.80 -2.65 -8.54
CA ASP A 26 -8.91 -3.12 -7.73
C ASP A 26 -9.00 -2.37 -6.39
N SER A 27 -7.85 -2.13 -5.74
CA SER A 27 -7.82 -1.32 -4.50
C SER A 27 -8.21 0.14 -4.74
N LEU A 28 -7.81 0.74 -5.86
CA LEU A 28 -8.26 2.07 -6.27
C LEU A 28 -9.78 2.11 -6.52
N LEU A 29 -10.34 1.07 -7.16
CA LEU A 29 -11.78 0.96 -7.38
C LEU A 29 -12.56 0.84 -6.07
N ILE A 30 -12.10 0.02 -5.13
CA ILE A 30 -12.72 -0.16 -3.81
C ILE A 30 -12.67 1.15 -3.00
N VAL A 31 -11.55 1.87 -3.02
CA VAL A 31 -11.42 3.17 -2.34
C VAL A 31 -12.33 4.22 -2.99
N LYS A 32 -12.42 4.24 -4.33
CA LYS A 32 -13.21 5.23 -5.07
C LYS A 32 -14.72 4.99 -4.97
N GLN A 33 -15.18 3.73 -4.93
CA GLN A 33 -16.60 3.41 -4.81
C GLN A 33 -17.12 3.42 -3.39
N SER A 34 -16.32 3.02 -2.41
CA SER A 34 -16.82 2.68 -1.07
C SER A 34 -16.11 3.43 0.06
N GLY A 35 -15.10 4.24 -0.29
CA GLY A 35 -14.32 5.05 0.64
C GLY A 35 -13.40 4.24 1.55
N PHE A 36 -12.55 4.95 2.29
CA PHE A 36 -11.60 4.37 3.25
C PHE A 36 -12.25 3.40 4.25
N LYS A 37 -13.51 3.67 4.62
CA LYS A 37 -14.27 2.87 5.60
C LYS A 37 -14.58 1.45 5.10
N ALA A 38 -14.81 1.26 3.79
CA ALA A 38 -15.03 -0.06 3.22
C ALA A 38 -13.72 -0.85 3.03
N LEU A 39 -12.61 -0.16 2.76
CA LEU A 39 -11.29 -0.77 2.72
C LEU A 39 -10.87 -1.33 4.09
N LEU A 40 -11.14 -0.56 5.15
CA LEU A 40 -11.02 -0.99 6.55
C LEU A 40 -11.92 -2.19 6.87
N ARG A 41 -13.12 -2.24 6.31
CA ARG A 41 -14.08 -3.33 6.55
C ARG A 41 -13.72 -4.62 5.81
N GLN A 42 -13.14 -4.54 4.60
CA GLN A 42 -12.62 -5.70 3.86
C GLN A 42 -11.32 -6.25 4.44
N ARG A 43 -10.37 -5.38 4.81
CA ARG A 43 -9.07 -5.81 5.38
C ARG A 43 -9.17 -6.19 6.87
N GLY A 44 -10.26 -5.79 7.54
CA GLY A 44 -10.56 -6.15 8.92
C GLY A 44 -9.71 -5.41 9.96
N PRO A 45 -9.79 -5.83 11.24
CA PRO A 45 -9.16 -5.12 12.37
C PRO A 45 -7.63 -5.07 12.30
N LYS A 46 -6.99 -5.95 11.52
CA LYS A 46 -5.54 -5.95 11.28
C LYS A 46 -5.07 -4.66 10.60
N PHE A 47 -5.87 -4.10 9.70
CA PHE A 47 -5.53 -2.85 9.02
C PHE A 47 -5.56 -1.65 9.99
N LEU A 48 -6.55 -1.63 10.87
CA LEU A 48 -6.63 -0.63 11.93
C LEU A 48 -5.46 -0.73 12.90
N ALA A 49 -5.04 -1.96 13.26
CA ALA A 49 -3.87 -2.19 14.09
C ALA A 49 -2.57 -1.67 13.43
N ILE A 50 -2.39 -1.89 12.12
CA ILE A 50 -1.23 -1.35 11.38
C ILE A 50 -1.23 0.17 11.37
N ILE A 51 -2.38 0.81 11.11
CA ILE A 51 -2.50 2.28 11.19
C ILE A 51 -2.15 2.75 12.60
N PHE A 52 -2.75 2.13 13.62
CA PHE A 52 -2.51 2.50 15.01
C PHE A 52 -1.02 2.40 15.38
N VAL A 53 -0.36 1.28 15.05
CA VAL A 53 1.07 1.08 15.28
C VAL A 53 1.90 2.09 14.50
N TYR A 54 1.56 2.37 13.24
CA TYR A 54 2.25 3.38 12.43
C TYR A 54 2.21 4.76 13.10
N TYR A 55 1.04 5.20 13.57
CA TYR A 55 0.89 6.48 14.26
C TYR A 55 1.61 6.48 15.61
N LEU A 56 1.58 5.38 16.35
CA LEU A 56 2.28 5.24 17.63
C LEU A 56 3.80 5.31 17.47
N VAL A 57 4.34 4.61 16.47
CA VAL A 57 5.78 4.66 16.14
C VAL A 57 6.16 6.06 15.68
N ARG A 58 5.36 6.70 14.81
CA ARG A 58 5.60 8.08 14.36
C ARG A 58 5.69 9.04 15.54
N ASP A 59 4.73 9.00 16.47
CA ASP A 59 4.73 9.87 17.64
C ASP A 59 5.94 9.60 18.54
N THR A 60 6.28 8.33 18.75
CA THR A 60 7.48 7.94 19.51
C THR A 60 8.74 8.51 18.85
N LEU A 61 8.86 8.39 17.52
CA LEU A 61 10.01 8.94 16.79
C LEU A 61 10.07 10.47 16.89
N LEU A 62 8.94 11.16 16.74
CA LEU A 62 8.86 12.62 16.78
C LEU A 62 9.10 13.21 18.17
N TYR A 63 8.55 12.60 19.21
CA TYR A 63 8.56 13.19 20.56
C TYR A 63 9.58 12.56 21.50
N ILE A 64 10.14 11.40 21.16
CA ILE A 64 11.18 10.77 21.97
C ILE A 64 12.48 10.75 21.19
N VAL A 65 12.51 10.19 19.98
CA VAL A 65 13.76 10.03 19.23
C VAL A 65 14.32 11.37 18.75
N LEU A 66 13.47 12.27 18.25
CA LEU A 66 13.89 13.58 17.78
C LEU A 66 14.54 14.44 18.90
N PRO A 67 13.90 14.66 20.07
CA PRO A 67 14.53 15.42 21.14
C PRO A 67 15.74 14.70 21.74
N PHE A 68 15.76 13.37 21.75
CA PHE A 68 16.92 12.61 22.20
C PHE A 68 18.13 12.77 21.27
N CYS A 69 17.92 12.75 19.95
CA CYS A 69 18.96 13.04 18.97
C CYS A 69 19.48 14.47 19.08
N LEU A 70 18.58 15.45 19.28
CA LEU A 70 18.95 16.85 19.52
C LEU A 70 19.75 17.01 20.81
N ALA A 71 19.33 16.38 21.92
CA ALA A 71 20.03 16.44 23.20
C ALA A 71 21.42 15.80 23.16
N ARG A 72 21.66 14.87 22.22
CA ARG A 72 22.97 14.25 21.99
C ARG A 72 23.81 14.92 20.90
N GLY A 73 23.31 16.00 20.28
CA GLY A 73 24.02 16.72 19.23
C GLY A 73 24.30 15.88 17.98
N LEU A 74 23.43 14.91 17.69
CA LEU A 74 23.53 14.07 16.48
C LEU A 74 23.02 14.80 15.21
N PHE A 75 22.57 16.04 15.36
CA PHE A 75 22.03 16.92 14.33
C PHE A 75 22.53 18.35 14.51
#